data_AF-A0AAD5EH58-F1
#
_entry.id   AF-A0AAD5EH58-F1
#
_cell.length_a   1.000
_cell.length_b   1.000
_cell.length_c   1.000
_cell.angle_alpha   90.00
_cell.angle_beta   90.00
_cell.angle_gamma   90.00
#
_symmetry.space_group_name_H-M   'P 1'
#
loop_
_entity.id
_entity.type
_entity.pdbx_description
1 polymer ?
#
loop_
_entity_poly.entity_id
_entity_poly.type
_entity_poly.pdbx_seq_one_letter_code
_entity_poly.pdbx_strand_id
1 'polypeptide(L)'
;MKRIMREDIDPCLFADASGTSWWRSSWFRKKLIDNIATGRCEIQQWRADKEPSMTATSIPSPRMSQRASQFLSSRHLPPKTKCASCGRTRVCEFRMRLQPSYSVADPSQTSSLPWLPIDRFCRDRLVAVCDFYGFFSYLKQGLMLNVPVLSLFKQCMQHLRKMAVARVGSIGLFEPDRIKEIERPSRKNRESIVLDHAGSDSGSSVSISELTGIAGPRQIVIVH
;
A
#
# COMPACT_ATOMS: atom_id res chain seq x y z
N MET A 1 11.90 -18.41 7.38
CA MET A 1 10.72 -17.77 8.00
C MET A 1 10.99 -17.19 9.38
N LYS A 2 11.43 -17.97 10.39
CA LYS A 2 11.68 -17.44 11.76
C LYS A 2 12.60 -16.21 11.79
N ARG A 3 13.66 -16.23 10.97
CA ARG A 3 14.58 -15.10 10.81
C ARG A 3 13.89 -13.86 10.24
N ILE A 4 13.18 -14.01 9.12
CA ILE A 4 12.42 -12.94 8.45
C ILE A 4 11.36 -12.33 9.39
N MET A 5 10.70 -13.16 10.21
CA MET A 5 9.77 -12.65 11.23
C MET A 5 10.46 -11.66 12.18
N ARG A 6 11.62 -12.05 12.72
CA ARG A 6 12.36 -11.28 13.73
C ARG A 6 13.06 -10.05 13.14
N GLU A 7 13.66 -10.18 11.97
CA GLU A 7 14.55 -9.16 11.38
C GLU A 7 13.80 -8.18 10.48
N ASP A 8 12.71 -8.60 9.85
CA ASP A 8 11.99 -7.81 8.84
C ASP A 8 10.54 -7.51 9.24
N ILE A 9 9.71 -8.54 9.44
CA ILE A 9 8.25 -8.38 9.62
C ILE A 9 7.92 -7.66 10.93
N ASP A 10 8.44 -8.15 12.06
CA ASP A 10 8.15 -7.56 13.37
C ASP A 10 8.65 -6.10 13.45
N PRO A 11 9.89 -5.76 13.02
CA PRO A 11 10.32 -4.38 12.97
C PRO A 11 9.54 -3.52 11.96
N CYS A 12 9.10 -4.07 10.83
CA CYS A 12 8.33 -3.33 9.84
C CYS A 12 6.95 -2.92 10.40
N LEU A 13 6.25 -3.84 11.06
CA LEU A 13 4.88 -3.59 11.54
C LEU A 13 4.83 -2.92 12.91
N PHE A 14 5.78 -3.17 13.81
CA PHE A 14 5.61 -2.89 15.24
C PHE A 14 6.67 -1.98 15.88
N ALA A 15 7.70 -1.52 15.15
CA ALA A 15 8.81 -0.74 15.74
C ALA A 15 8.39 0.64 16.30
N ASP A 16 7.44 1.36 15.66
CA ASP A 16 7.16 2.77 15.97
C ASP A 16 5.81 3.02 16.66
N ALA A 17 5.21 2.00 17.26
CA ALA A 17 4.02 2.20 18.08
C ALA A 17 4.42 3.07 19.28
N SER A 18 4.11 4.37 19.25
CA SER A 18 4.25 5.28 20.38
C SER A 18 2.93 5.26 21.15
N GLY A 19 2.98 4.97 22.45
CA GLY A 19 1.83 5.11 23.33
C GLY A 19 0.89 3.91 23.43
N THR A 20 0.16 3.91 24.54
CA THR A 20 -0.77 2.91 25.08
C THR A 20 -1.90 2.58 24.14
N SER A 21 -1.80 1.45 23.46
CA SER A 21 -2.87 1.04 22.61
C SER A 21 -3.08 -0.45 22.51
N TRP A 22 -4.35 -0.77 22.35
CA TRP A 22 -4.87 -2.10 22.13
C TRP A 22 -4.21 -2.83 20.94
N TRP A 23 -3.65 -2.10 19.95
CA TRP A 23 -2.88 -2.69 18.84
C TRP A 23 -1.54 -3.29 19.25
N ARG A 24 -1.04 -3.04 20.48
CA ARG A 24 0.16 -3.71 21.02
C ARG A 24 -0.14 -5.07 21.63
N SER A 25 -1.41 -5.41 21.87
CA SER A 25 -1.73 -6.69 22.51
C SER A 25 -1.13 -7.83 21.70
N SER A 26 -0.49 -8.78 22.39
CA SER A 26 0.06 -9.98 21.75
C SER A 26 -1.00 -10.70 20.91
N TRP A 27 -2.25 -10.66 21.40
CA TRP A 27 -3.41 -11.14 20.68
C TRP A 27 -3.64 -10.41 19.35
N PHE A 28 -3.67 -9.07 19.31
CA PHE A 28 -3.89 -8.34 18.06
C PHE A 28 -2.74 -8.53 17.08
N ARG A 29 -1.48 -8.55 17.56
CA ARG A 29 -0.32 -8.85 16.72
C ARG A 29 -0.47 -10.20 16.03
N LYS A 30 -0.80 -11.24 16.81
CA LYS A 30 -1.05 -12.57 16.27
C LYS A 30 -2.21 -12.55 15.27
N LYS A 31 -3.33 -11.94 15.63
CA LYS A 31 -4.51 -11.82 14.76
C LYS A 31 -4.20 -11.12 13.43
N LEU A 32 -3.42 -10.04 13.46
CA LEU A 32 -2.99 -9.30 12.28
C LEU A 32 -2.09 -10.17 11.39
N ILE A 33 -1.05 -10.78 11.96
CA ILE A 33 -0.15 -11.67 11.22
C ILE A 33 -0.91 -12.85 10.61
N ASP A 34 -1.83 -13.47 11.37
CA ASP A 34 -2.64 -14.58 10.88
C ASP A 34 -3.55 -14.14 9.72
N ASN A 35 -4.16 -12.95 9.80
CA ASN A 35 -4.97 -12.40 8.72
C ASN A 35 -4.12 -12.09 7.48
N ILE A 36 -2.93 -11.50 7.64
CA ILE A 36 -2.04 -11.25 6.51
C ILE A 36 -1.58 -12.56 5.86
N ALA A 37 -1.15 -13.53 6.67
CA ALA A 37 -0.66 -14.82 6.20
C ALA A 37 -1.74 -15.65 5.50
N THR A 38 -3.01 -15.42 5.81
CA THR A 38 -4.16 -16.09 5.18
C THR A 38 -4.85 -15.26 4.09
N GLY A 39 -4.30 -14.09 3.72
CA GLY A 39 -4.90 -13.23 2.68
C GLY A 39 -6.22 -12.57 3.10
N ARG A 40 -6.48 -12.44 4.39
CA ARG A 40 -7.71 -11.89 5.00
C ARG A 40 -7.57 -10.47 5.57
N CYS A 41 -6.44 -9.83 5.30
CA CYS A 41 -6.22 -8.42 5.59
C CYS A 41 -6.58 -7.58 4.36
N GLU A 42 -7.69 -6.86 4.45
CA GLU A 42 -8.13 -5.95 3.39
C GLU A 42 -7.64 -4.53 3.66
N ILE A 43 -7.14 -3.85 2.64
CA ILE A 43 -6.71 -2.46 2.71
C ILE A 43 -7.34 -1.69 1.55
N GLN A 44 -8.01 -0.59 1.85
CA GLN A 44 -8.67 0.27 0.87
C GLN A 44 -8.26 1.72 1.07
N GLN A 45 -8.31 2.50 -0.02
CA GLN A 45 -8.30 3.95 0.08
C GLN A 45 -9.61 4.41 0.69
N TRP A 46 -9.55 5.42 1.56
CA TRP A 46 -10.73 6.06 2.10
C TRP A 46 -11.53 6.72 0.98
N ARG A 47 -12.85 6.56 1.02
CA ARG A 47 -13.80 7.19 0.09
C ARG A 47 -14.94 7.78 0.92
N ALA A 48 -15.32 9.01 0.61
CA ALA A 48 -16.38 9.71 1.32
C ALA A 48 -17.78 9.11 1.10
N ASP A 49 -17.98 8.52 -0.08
CA ASP A 49 -19.31 8.17 -0.59
C ASP A 49 -19.91 6.89 0.03
N LYS A 50 -19.22 6.26 1.00
CA LYS A 50 -19.61 4.96 1.57
C LYS A 50 -19.61 4.88 3.10
N GLU A 51 -19.53 6.00 3.81
CA GLU A 51 -19.64 5.99 5.29
C GLU A 51 -21.09 6.22 5.74
N PRO A 52 -21.72 5.26 6.45
CA PRO A 52 -22.87 5.58 7.28
C PRO A 52 -22.38 6.50 8.40
N SER A 53 -22.85 7.75 8.38
CA SER A 53 -22.51 8.82 9.33
C SER A 53 -22.38 8.30 10.76
N MET A 54 -21.15 8.09 11.23
CA MET A 54 -20.87 7.94 12.65
C MET A 54 -21.22 9.27 13.31
N THR A 55 -22.31 9.26 14.08
CA THR A 55 -22.82 10.37 14.88
C THR A 55 -21.71 10.97 15.75
N ALA A 56 -21.15 12.09 15.30
CA ALA A 56 -20.52 13.03 16.19
C ALA A 56 -21.67 13.71 16.96
N THR A 57 -21.72 13.52 18.28
CA THR A 57 -22.60 14.26 19.17
C THR A 57 -22.20 15.74 19.12
N SER A 58 -22.79 16.50 18.20
CA SER A 58 -22.71 17.95 18.18
C SER A 58 -23.96 18.54 18.81
N ILE A 59 -23.75 19.26 19.90
CA ILE A 59 -24.72 20.11 20.62
C ILE A 59 -25.48 21.00 19.62
N PRO A 60 -26.82 21.16 19.72
CA PRO A 60 -27.55 22.03 18.81
C PRO A 60 -27.38 23.50 19.20
N SER A 61 -27.06 24.35 18.23
CA SER A 61 -27.32 25.80 18.29
C SER A 61 -28.08 26.22 17.02
N PRO A 62 -29.02 27.17 17.12
CA PRO A 62 -30.09 27.27 16.14
C PRO A 62 -29.71 28.11 14.92
N ARG A 63 -30.27 27.65 13.79
CA ARG A 63 -30.47 28.25 12.46
C ARG A 63 -30.27 29.77 12.31
N MET A 64 -29.53 30.12 11.27
CA MET A 64 -30.02 31.05 10.24
C MET A 64 -29.69 30.52 8.84
N SER A 65 -30.67 30.64 7.94
CA SER A 65 -30.70 30.12 6.58
C SER A 65 -30.16 31.17 5.61
N GLN A 66 -29.16 30.86 4.81
CA GLN A 66 -29.00 31.48 3.48
C GLN A 66 -28.46 30.49 2.45
N ARG A 67 -29.11 30.54 1.30
CA ARG A 67 -29.04 29.71 0.11
C ARG A 67 -27.97 30.29 -0.81
N ALA A 68 -26.92 29.53 -1.12
CA ALA A 68 -25.99 29.87 -2.20
C ALA A 68 -25.34 28.61 -2.80
N SER A 69 -25.46 28.49 -4.12
CA SER A 69 -24.60 27.76 -5.08
C SER A 69 -24.55 26.22 -5.02
N GLN A 70 -25.24 25.64 -6.00
CA GLN A 70 -24.93 24.34 -6.61
C GLN A 70 -23.53 24.34 -7.25
N PHE A 71 -22.91 23.16 -7.34
CA PHE A 71 -21.66 22.84 -8.07
C PHE A 71 -20.32 23.24 -7.43
N LEU A 72 -20.03 22.69 -6.25
CA LEU A 72 -18.68 22.22 -5.96
C LEU A 72 -18.85 20.79 -5.43
N SER A 73 -18.36 19.79 -6.18
CA SER A 73 -18.13 18.46 -5.62
C SER A 73 -17.32 18.67 -4.35
N SER A 74 -17.98 18.48 -3.18
CA SER A 74 -17.32 18.51 -1.90
C SER A 74 -16.23 17.45 -1.97
N ARG A 75 -14.99 17.88 -2.23
CA ARG A 75 -13.80 17.04 -2.11
C ARG A 75 -13.66 16.78 -0.63
N HIS A 76 -14.48 15.87 -0.12
CA HIS A 76 -14.42 15.42 1.26
C HIS A 76 -13.00 14.92 1.48
N LEU A 77 -12.24 15.63 2.31
CA LEU A 77 -10.87 15.26 2.60
C LEU A 77 -10.89 14.02 3.53
N PRO A 78 -9.88 13.13 3.42
CA PRO A 78 -9.74 12.04 4.35
C PRO A 78 -9.65 12.54 5.80
N PRO A 79 -10.20 11.78 6.77
CA PRO A 79 -10.29 12.22 8.14
C PRO A 79 -8.90 12.39 8.77
N LYS A 80 -8.74 13.48 9.53
CA LYS A 80 -7.63 13.62 10.48
C LYS A 80 -8.02 12.90 11.76
N THR A 81 -7.53 11.67 11.93
CA THR A 81 -7.86 10.81 13.07
C THR A 81 -6.63 10.03 13.54
N LYS A 82 -6.75 9.34 14.68
CA LYS A 82 -5.70 8.44 15.18
C LYS A 82 -5.58 7.24 14.26
N CYS A 83 -4.40 7.04 13.67
CA CYS A 83 -4.08 5.84 12.91
C CYS A 83 -4.19 4.61 13.82
N ALA A 84 -4.98 3.62 13.43
CA ALA A 84 -5.21 2.39 14.18
C ALA A 84 -3.95 1.51 14.33
N SER A 85 -2.91 1.74 13.52
CA SER A 85 -1.67 0.97 13.54
C SER A 85 -0.57 1.62 14.40
N CYS A 86 -0.33 2.92 14.26
CA CYS A 86 0.74 3.62 15.00
C CYS A 86 0.25 4.53 16.13
N GLY A 87 -1.05 4.86 16.17
CA GLY A 87 -1.67 5.72 17.18
C GLY A 87 -1.54 7.21 16.97
N ARG A 88 -0.74 7.64 15.99
CA ARG A 88 -0.50 9.05 15.71
C ARG A 88 -1.71 9.64 15.01
N THR A 89 -2.10 10.86 15.40
CA THR A 89 -3.14 11.61 14.70
C THR A 89 -2.58 12.15 13.39
N ARG A 90 -3.08 11.68 12.25
CA ARG A 90 -2.63 12.03 10.89
C ARG A 90 -3.82 12.02 9.93
N VAL A 91 -3.60 12.50 8.70
CA VAL A 91 -4.56 12.28 7.60
C VAL A 91 -4.54 10.77 7.27
N CYS A 92 -5.64 10.09 7.58
CA CYS A 92 -5.79 8.66 7.31
C CYS A 92 -6.50 8.47 5.97
N GLU A 93 -5.71 8.48 4.89
CA GLU A 93 -6.18 8.30 3.51
C GLU A 93 -6.56 6.85 3.20
N PHE A 94 -6.33 5.93 4.13
CA PHE A 94 -6.53 4.50 3.97
C PHE A 94 -7.26 3.91 5.18
N ARG A 95 -7.83 2.73 4.97
CA ARG A 95 -8.49 1.95 6.00
C ARG A 95 -8.20 0.47 5.81
N MET A 96 -8.10 -0.27 6.91
CA MET A 96 -7.90 -1.72 6.90
C MET A 96 -9.05 -2.46 7.59
N ARG A 97 -9.26 -3.72 7.21
CA ARG A 97 -10.21 -4.62 7.84
C ARG A 97 -9.62 -6.02 7.92
N LEU A 98 -9.80 -6.67 9.08
CA LEU A 98 -9.33 -8.03 9.33
C LEU A 98 -10.54 -8.95 9.40
N GLN A 99 -10.68 -9.91 8.48
CA GLN A 99 -11.84 -10.80 8.50
C GLN A 99 -11.82 -11.74 9.72
N PRO A 100 -12.98 -12.25 10.18
CA PRO A 100 -13.04 -13.19 11.30
C PRO A 100 -12.30 -14.49 10.95
N SER A 101 -11.72 -15.14 11.95
CA SER A 101 -11.05 -16.42 11.78
C SER A 101 -12.04 -17.56 11.51
N TYR A 102 -13.24 -17.47 12.08
CA TYR A 102 -14.35 -18.41 11.96
C TYR A 102 -15.26 -18.00 10.80
N SER A 103 -15.29 -18.84 9.77
CA SER A 103 -16.27 -18.79 8.69
C SER A 103 -17.65 -19.19 9.24
N VAL A 104 -18.34 -18.28 9.91
CA VAL A 104 -19.80 -18.32 9.85
C VAL A 104 -20.13 -17.64 8.53
N ALA A 105 -20.40 -18.48 7.53
CA ALA A 105 -20.75 -18.10 6.16
C ALA A 105 -22.13 -17.45 6.11
N ASP A 106 -22.32 -16.40 6.90
CA ASP A 106 -23.42 -15.47 6.74
C ASP A 106 -22.87 -14.21 6.06
N PRO A 107 -23.05 -14.07 4.74
CA PRO A 107 -22.59 -12.90 4.01
C PRO A 107 -23.17 -11.59 4.57
N SER A 108 -24.26 -11.64 5.36
CA SER A 108 -24.82 -10.47 6.03
C SER A 108 -23.97 -9.93 7.20
N GLN A 109 -23.07 -10.73 7.79
CA GLN A 109 -22.26 -10.33 8.96
C GLN A 109 -20.84 -9.87 8.62
N THR A 110 -20.34 -10.14 7.42
CA THR A 110 -19.02 -9.63 6.96
C THR A 110 -18.97 -8.10 6.85
N SER A 111 -20.14 -7.46 6.74
CA SER A 111 -20.33 -6.00 6.77
C SER A 111 -20.19 -5.38 8.16
N SER A 112 -20.16 -6.18 9.24
CA SER A 112 -20.21 -5.67 10.62
C SER A 112 -18.85 -5.30 11.21
N LEU A 113 -17.74 -5.78 10.64
CA LEU A 113 -16.42 -5.48 11.19
C LEU A 113 -15.97 -4.06 10.84
N PRO A 114 -15.56 -3.26 11.85
CA PRO A 114 -15.25 -1.86 11.63
C PRO A 114 -14.01 -1.71 10.76
N TRP A 115 -14.08 -0.79 9.81
CA TRP A 115 -12.90 -0.30 9.10
C TRP A 115 -12.02 0.49 10.07
N LEU A 116 -10.73 0.13 10.10
CA LEU A 116 -9.74 0.74 10.96
C LEU A 116 -8.95 1.79 10.15
N PRO A 117 -9.00 3.08 10.49
CA PRO A 117 -8.30 4.11 9.74
C PRO A 117 -6.78 3.95 9.90
N ILE A 118 -6.03 4.06 8.81
CA ILE A 118 -4.57 3.98 8.83
C ILE A 118 -3.95 5.11 7.99
N ASP A 119 -2.82 5.62 8.47
CA ASP A 119 -2.03 6.59 7.71
C ASP A 119 -1.25 5.94 6.56
N ARG A 120 -0.72 6.78 5.66
CA ARG A 120 0.05 6.34 4.50
C ARG A 120 1.27 5.48 4.85
N PHE A 121 2.01 5.83 5.90
CA PHE A 121 3.22 5.11 6.29
C PHE A 121 2.91 3.71 6.84
N CYS A 122 1.85 3.61 7.65
CA CYS A 122 1.37 2.34 8.18
C CYS A 122 0.79 1.47 7.07
N ARG A 123 0.08 2.07 6.12
CA ARG A 123 -0.39 1.37 4.91
C ARG A 123 0.77 0.77 4.13
N ASP A 124 1.86 1.52 3.94
CA ASP A 124 3.00 1.05 3.16
C ASP A 124 3.73 -0.11 3.85
N ARG A 125 3.86 -0.07 5.18
CA ARG A 125 4.37 -1.19 5.99
C ARG A 125 3.50 -2.43 5.87
N LEU A 126 2.19 -2.27 6.05
CA LEU A 126 1.22 -3.36 5.94
C LEU A 126 1.25 -4.01 4.56
N VAL A 127 1.23 -3.20 3.48
CA VAL A 127 1.25 -3.70 2.11
C VAL A 127 2.56 -4.40 1.79
N ALA A 128 3.71 -3.89 2.22
CA ALA A 128 4.99 -4.56 2.01
C ALA A 128 5.02 -5.98 2.64
N VAL A 129 4.42 -6.15 3.82
CA VAL A 129 4.31 -7.45 4.49
C VAL A 129 3.26 -8.34 3.80
N CYS A 130 2.11 -7.78 3.40
CA CYS A 130 1.11 -8.52 2.62
C CYS A 130 1.69 -9.07 1.31
N ASP A 131 2.44 -8.26 0.57
CA ASP A 131 3.10 -8.66 -0.68
C ASP A 131 4.07 -9.83 -0.43
N PHE A 132 4.86 -9.79 0.64
CA PHE A 132 5.77 -10.87 1.02
C PHE A 132 5.01 -12.17 1.34
N TYR A 133 3.92 -12.10 2.11
CA TYR A 133 3.11 -13.29 2.43
C TYR A 133 2.35 -13.83 1.21
N GLY A 134 1.96 -12.98 0.27
CA GLY A 134 1.41 -13.39 -1.02
C GLY A 134 2.42 -14.22 -1.82
N PHE A 135 3.63 -13.67 -2.02
CA PHE A 135 4.75 -14.38 -2.63
C PHE A 135 5.05 -15.72 -1.93
N PHE A 136 5.14 -15.70 -0.61
CA PHE A 136 5.45 -16.90 0.17
C PHE A 136 4.34 -17.97 0.10
N SER A 137 3.08 -17.55 -0.03
CA SER A 137 1.96 -18.46 -0.23
C SER A 137 2.02 -19.16 -1.59
N TYR A 138 2.37 -18.42 -2.66
CA TYR A 138 2.57 -19.01 -3.99
C TYR A 138 3.74 -20.00 -4.02
N LEU A 139 4.83 -19.70 -3.31
CA LEU A 139 5.94 -20.63 -3.12
C LEU A 139 5.47 -21.92 -2.43
N LYS A 140 4.73 -21.81 -1.32
CA LYS A 140 4.24 -22.96 -0.55
C LYS A 140 3.27 -23.84 -1.34
N GLN A 141 2.45 -23.23 -2.20
CA GLN A 141 1.47 -23.94 -3.04
C GLN A 141 2.11 -24.58 -4.28
N GLY A 142 3.41 -24.41 -4.51
CA GLY A 142 4.07 -24.94 -5.70
C GLY A 142 3.70 -24.22 -7.00
N LEU A 143 3.13 -23.02 -6.93
CA LEU A 143 2.75 -22.24 -8.12
C LEU A 143 3.95 -21.66 -8.87
N MET A 144 5.15 -21.81 -8.31
CA MET A 144 6.40 -21.26 -8.86
C MET A 144 7.48 -22.33 -9.10
N LEU A 145 7.09 -23.60 -9.26
CA LEU A 145 8.02 -24.73 -9.42
C LEU A 145 8.94 -24.61 -10.65
N ASN A 146 8.47 -23.95 -11.72
CA ASN A 146 9.23 -23.77 -12.96
C ASN A 146 10.14 -22.53 -12.95
N VAL A 147 10.19 -21.77 -11.85
CA VAL A 147 10.99 -20.55 -11.75
C VAL A 147 12.38 -20.90 -11.20
N PRO A 148 13.48 -20.44 -11.82
CA PRO A 148 14.82 -20.71 -11.32
C PRO A 148 15.02 -20.25 -9.87
N VAL A 149 15.72 -21.06 -9.06
CA VAL A 149 15.96 -20.78 -7.63
C VAL A 149 16.58 -19.41 -7.42
N LEU A 150 17.54 -19.01 -8.26
CA LEU A 150 18.17 -17.69 -8.18
C LEU A 150 17.16 -16.55 -8.40
N SER A 151 16.19 -16.74 -9.30
CA SER A 151 15.12 -15.77 -9.54
C SER A 151 14.16 -15.68 -8.35
N LEU A 152 13.83 -16.81 -7.70
CA LEU A 152 13.04 -16.83 -6.47
C LEU A 152 13.76 -16.15 -5.30
N PHE A 153 15.07 -16.39 -5.18
CA PHE A 153 15.90 -15.72 -4.18
C PHE A 153 15.93 -14.21 -4.40
N LYS A 154 16.13 -13.74 -5.64
CA LYS A 154 16.05 -12.32 -5.99
C LYS A 154 14.70 -11.70 -5.63
N GLN A 155 13.59 -12.38 -5.95
CA GLN A 155 12.25 -11.92 -5.57
C GLN A 155 12.07 -11.83 -4.06
N CYS A 156 12.54 -12.84 -3.31
CA CYS A 156 12.54 -12.79 -1.85
C CYS A 156 13.30 -11.55 -1.33
N MET A 157 14.50 -11.31 -1.84
CA MET A 157 15.31 -10.14 -1.46
C MET A 157 14.64 -8.80 -1.81
N GLN A 158 13.90 -8.73 -2.92
CA GLN A 158 13.10 -7.55 -3.27
C GLN A 158 12.01 -7.26 -2.24
N HIS A 159 11.29 -8.30 -1.77
CA HIS A 159 10.29 -8.14 -0.71
C HIS A 159 10.91 -7.73 0.63
N LEU A 160 12.04 -8.32 1.02
CA LEU A 160 12.76 -7.93 2.25
C LEU A 160 13.20 -6.46 2.19
N ARG A 161 13.78 -6.04 1.05
CA ARG A 161 14.12 -4.63 0.80
C ARG A 161 12.89 -3.73 0.90
N LYS A 162 11.75 -4.12 0.33
CA LYS A 162 10.50 -3.34 0.39
C LYS A 162 10.03 -3.13 1.84
N MET A 163 10.08 -4.17 2.67
CA MET A 163 9.77 -4.07 4.10
C MET A 163 10.75 -3.14 4.84
N ALA A 164 12.05 -3.23 4.55
CA ALA A 164 13.07 -2.37 5.15
C ALA A 164 12.88 -0.89 4.79
N VAL A 165 12.54 -0.59 3.53
CA VAL A 165 12.27 0.78 3.07
C VAL A 165 10.95 1.31 3.64
N ALA A 166 9.90 0.48 3.70
CA ALA A 166 8.63 0.86 4.30
C ALA A 166 8.77 1.14 5.81
N ARG A 167 9.63 0.38 6.51
CA ARG A 167 9.94 0.60 7.94
C ARG A 167 10.47 2.01 8.18
N VAL A 168 11.38 2.52 7.34
CA VAL A 168 11.90 3.90 7.47
C VAL A 168 10.98 4.97 6.85
N GLY A 169 9.80 4.59 6.36
CA GLY A 169 8.81 5.51 5.81
C GLY A 169 9.20 6.13 4.47
N SER A 170 10.11 5.51 3.72
CA SER A 170 10.72 6.10 2.51
C SER A 170 10.32 5.40 1.20
N ILE A 171 9.23 4.61 1.19
CA ILE A 171 8.86 3.82 0.00
C ILE A 171 8.66 4.68 -1.26
N GLY A 172 8.11 5.88 -1.11
CA GLY A 172 7.89 6.81 -2.22
C GLY A 172 9.16 7.38 -2.86
N LEU A 173 10.32 7.27 -2.19
CA LEU A 173 11.61 7.73 -2.72
C LEU A 173 12.32 6.66 -3.56
N PHE A 174 12.03 5.39 -3.32
CA PHE A 174 12.80 4.27 -3.90
C PHE A 174 11.99 3.37 -4.83
N GLU A 175 10.65 3.50 -4.91
CA GLU A 175 9.88 2.81 -5.95
C GLU A 175 9.80 3.67 -7.23
N PRO A 176 10.42 3.23 -8.35
CA PRO A 176 10.54 4.01 -9.58
C PRO A 176 9.21 4.16 -10.37
N ASP A 177 8.15 3.45 -9.97
CA ASP A 177 6.92 3.34 -10.77
C ASP A 177 5.97 4.54 -10.63
N ARG A 178 6.31 5.59 -9.88
CA ARG A 178 5.54 6.86 -9.84
C ARG A 178 6.20 8.03 -10.58
N ILE A 179 7.48 7.92 -10.94
CA ILE A 179 8.20 9.02 -11.61
C ILE A 179 8.00 8.95 -13.13
N LYS A 180 7.74 7.77 -13.69
CA LYS A 180 7.55 7.57 -15.14
C LYS A 180 6.23 8.11 -15.71
N GLU A 181 5.24 8.45 -14.88
CA GLU A 181 3.96 9.02 -15.35
C GLU A 181 3.98 10.56 -15.48
N ILE A 182 4.95 11.25 -14.86
CA ILE A 182 5.03 12.72 -14.88
C ILE A 182 5.92 13.23 -16.03
N GLU A 183 6.83 12.40 -16.56
CA GLU A 183 7.78 12.78 -17.62
C GLU A 183 7.49 12.10 -18.97
N ARG A 184 6.25 12.15 -19.44
CA ARG A 184 5.98 12.07 -20.88
C ARG A 184 5.42 13.39 -21.39
N PRO A 185 6.26 14.43 -21.59
CA PRO A 185 5.87 15.48 -22.51
C PRO A 185 5.70 14.85 -23.90
N SER A 186 4.53 15.10 -24.47
CA SER A 186 4.14 14.82 -25.83
C SER A 186 5.33 15.01 -26.80
N ARG A 187 5.75 13.94 -27.47
CA ARG A 187 6.60 14.03 -28.68
C ARG A 187 5.79 14.75 -29.77
N LYS A 188 5.80 16.08 -29.72
CA LYS A 188 5.42 17.00 -30.79
C LYS A 188 6.43 18.13 -30.79
N ASN A 189 7.62 17.91 -31.34
CA ASN A 189 8.02 18.54 -32.59
C ASN A 189 9.41 18.06 -32.96
N ARG A 190 9.57 17.81 -34.25
CA ARG A 190 10.80 17.41 -34.89
C ARG A 190 11.44 18.70 -35.39
N GLU A 191 12.45 19.20 -34.70
CA GLU A 191 13.38 20.16 -35.29
C GLU A 191 14.80 19.67 -35.01
N SER A 192 15.41 19.14 -36.07
CA SER A 192 16.82 18.77 -36.12
C SER A 192 17.66 20.03 -36.23
N ILE A 193 18.43 20.33 -35.19
CA ILE A 193 19.59 21.21 -35.32
C ILE A 193 20.81 20.32 -35.51
N VAL A 194 21.37 20.39 -36.72
CA VAL A 194 22.70 19.89 -37.04
C VAL A 194 23.70 20.86 -36.44
N LEU A 195 24.56 20.37 -35.56
CA LEU A 195 25.78 21.08 -35.17
C LEU A 195 26.94 20.17 -35.54
N ASP A 196 27.60 20.59 -36.60
CA ASP A 196 28.82 20.01 -37.13
C ASP A 196 30.02 20.36 -36.25
N HIS A 197 30.94 19.39 -36.19
CA HIS A 197 32.39 19.45 -35.90
C HIS A 197 32.93 19.00 -34.52
N ALA A 198 33.58 17.83 -34.62
CA ALA A 198 34.97 17.51 -34.26
C ALA A 198 35.38 17.45 -32.77
N GLY A 199 35.80 16.25 -32.34
CA GLY A 199 36.58 16.05 -31.13
C GLY A 199 36.52 14.62 -30.61
N SER A 200 37.60 13.87 -30.80
CA SER A 200 37.87 12.55 -30.23
C SER A 200 37.74 12.54 -28.70
N ASP A 201 37.04 11.55 -28.13
CA ASP A 201 37.60 10.57 -27.17
C ASP A 201 36.50 9.80 -26.39
N SER A 202 36.50 8.47 -26.62
CA SER A 202 36.24 7.38 -25.66
C SER A 202 35.28 7.63 -24.49
N GLY A 203 33.98 7.40 -24.74
CA GLY A 203 32.99 7.12 -23.70
C GLY A 203 32.25 5.81 -23.99
N SER A 204 32.63 4.72 -23.31
CA SER A 204 31.93 3.44 -23.41
C SER A 204 30.56 3.55 -22.76
N SER A 205 29.49 3.66 -23.54
CA SER A 205 28.11 3.64 -23.06
C SER A 205 27.55 2.21 -23.13
N VAL A 206 27.35 1.58 -21.97
CA VAL A 206 26.62 0.32 -21.88
C VAL A 206 25.12 0.61 -21.97
N SER A 207 24.51 0.26 -23.11
CA SER A 207 23.06 0.30 -23.30
C SER A 207 22.37 -0.70 -22.38
N ILE A 208 21.67 -0.20 -21.35
CA ILE A 208 20.67 -0.98 -20.62
C ILE A 208 19.41 -1.00 -21.49
N SER A 209 19.36 -1.92 -22.45
CA SER A 209 18.13 -2.20 -23.22
C SER A 209 17.84 -3.69 -23.40
N GLU A 210 18.60 -4.58 -22.78
CA GLU A 210 18.24 -6.00 -22.71
C GLU A 210 17.79 -6.33 -21.29
N LEU A 211 16.46 -6.35 -21.09
CA LEU A 211 15.70 -7.21 -20.16
C LEU A 211 14.28 -6.63 -19.99
N THR A 212 13.53 -6.54 -21.08
CA THR A 212 12.06 -6.42 -21.00
C THR A 212 11.40 -7.52 -21.83
N GLY A 213 11.21 -8.65 -21.15
CA GLY A 213 10.36 -9.77 -21.56
C GLY A 213 10.38 -10.69 -20.35
N ILE A 214 9.32 -10.83 -19.56
CA ILE A 214 8.00 -11.36 -19.96
C ILE A 214 6.99 -10.77 -18.96
N ALA A 215 6.05 -9.96 -19.45
CA ALA A 215 4.90 -9.53 -18.66
C ALA A 215 3.81 -10.62 -18.74
N GLY A 216 3.59 -11.33 -17.64
CA GLY A 216 2.41 -12.18 -17.47
C GLY A 216 1.15 -11.34 -17.18
N PRO A 217 -0.05 -11.82 -17.51
CA PRO A 217 -1.28 -11.03 -17.43
C PRO A 217 -1.64 -10.74 -15.97
N ARG A 218 -1.59 -9.47 -15.57
CA ARG A 218 -2.20 -8.99 -14.32
C ARG A 218 -3.67 -8.74 -14.56
N GLN A 219 -4.49 -9.78 -14.43
CA GLN A 219 -5.94 -9.61 -14.37
C GLN A 219 -6.30 -9.11 -12.97
N ILE A 220 -6.49 -7.80 -12.85
CA ILE A 220 -7.17 -7.20 -11.69
C ILE A 220 -8.64 -7.08 -12.09
N VAL A 221 -9.50 -7.88 -11.45
CA VAL A 221 -10.95 -7.72 -11.57
C VAL A 221 -11.36 -6.54 -10.69
N ILE A 222 -11.79 -5.45 -11.32
CA ILE A 222 -12.48 -4.35 -10.65
C ILE A 222 -13.98 -4.58 -10.87
N VAL A 223 -14.70 -4.87 -9.80
CA VAL A 223 -16.18 -4.92 -9.81
C VAL A 223 -16.69 -3.50 -9.57
N HIS A 224 -17.52 -3.01 -10.48
CA HIS A 224 -18.21 -1.71 -10.39
C HIS A 224 -19.25 -1.71 -9.27
#